data_AF-G5QQS7-F1
#
_entry.id   AF-G5QQS7-F1
#
_cell.length_a   1.000
_cell.length_b   1.000
_cell.length_c   1.000
_cell.angle_alpha   90.00
_cell.angle_beta   90.00
_cell.angle_gamma   90.00
#
_symmetry.space_group_name_H-M   'P 1'
#
loop_
_entity.id
_entity.type
_entity.pdbx_description
1 polymer ?
#
loop_
_entity_poly.entity_id
_entity_poly.type
_entity_poly.pdbx_seq_one_letter_code
_entity_poly.pdbx_strand_id
1 'polypeptide(L)'
;MWNYSEQDDQWQLTTEDGKTLNVTGWDVTDANAAVIEGTQENGLYWKYDSRGYLIIADDNTTVITGDGESHTSDRGMDISGQDRTGVIISGDRTVNTLTGDSSVTDGATGMVISGDGTTNTISGHSTVDNAIGALISGNNTTTDFSGDITVSGGGTAIIIDGDNATVQNTGTSSISGAGSTGTTIDGNNARVSNNGHYRHI
;
A
#
# COMPACT_ATOMS: atom_id res chain seq x y z
N MET A 1 9.36 20.22 9.33
CA MET A 1 10.11 20.95 8.26
C MET A 1 11.19 20.00 7.74
N TRP A 2 11.09 19.55 6.49
CA TRP A 2 12.05 18.64 5.89
C TRP A 2 13.36 19.36 5.61
N ASN A 3 14.48 18.73 5.94
CA ASN A 3 15.81 19.23 5.59
C ASN A 3 16.43 18.31 4.54
N TYR A 4 17.13 18.90 3.58
CA TYR A 4 17.91 18.18 2.58
C TYR A 4 19.38 18.57 2.68
N SER A 5 20.27 17.61 2.44
CA SER A 5 21.71 17.86 2.35
C SER A 5 22.33 16.93 1.33
N GLU A 6 23.39 17.38 0.67
CA GLU A 6 24.24 16.55 -0.15
C GLU A 6 25.44 16.12 0.71
N GLN A 7 25.62 14.81 0.88
CA GLN A 7 26.78 14.21 1.55
C GLN A 7 27.28 13.05 0.70
N ASP A 8 28.59 12.96 0.47
CA ASP A 8 29.22 11.91 -0.33
C ASP A 8 28.59 11.73 -1.73
N ASP A 9 28.28 12.85 -2.41
CA ASP A 9 27.60 12.91 -3.72
C ASP A 9 26.18 12.26 -3.75
N GLN A 10 25.56 12.08 -2.58
CA GLN A 10 24.21 11.53 -2.44
C GLN A 10 23.28 12.50 -1.70
N TRP A 11 22.08 12.71 -2.24
CA TRP A 11 21.05 13.50 -1.59
C TRP A 11 20.45 12.74 -0.41
N GLN A 12 20.33 13.41 0.73
CA GLN A 12 19.69 12.90 1.94
C GLN A 12 18.50 13.77 2.33
N LEU A 13 17.43 13.14 2.79
CA LEU A 13 16.29 13.78 3.42
C LEU A 13 16.22 13.36 4.89
N THR A 14 15.81 14.27 5.77
CA THR A 14 15.54 13.93 7.18
C THR A 14 14.05 14.09 7.47
N THR A 15 13.42 13.01 7.94
CA THR A 15 12.02 13.01 8.40
C THR A 15 11.85 13.82 9.69
N GLU A 16 10.61 14.16 10.06
CA GLU A 16 10.36 14.93 11.28
C GLU A 16 10.72 14.17 12.57
N ASP A 17 10.66 12.83 12.55
CA ASP A 17 11.14 11.95 13.62
C ASP A 17 12.65 11.70 13.59
N GLY A 18 13.38 12.30 12.63
CA GLY A 18 14.84 12.30 12.57
C GLY A 18 15.47 11.14 11.81
N LYS A 19 14.70 10.35 11.04
CA LYS A 19 15.24 9.30 10.18
C LYS A 19 15.92 9.92 8.95
N THR A 20 17.09 9.40 8.62
CA THR A 20 17.83 9.77 7.41
C THR A 20 17.44 8.86 6.25
N LEU A 21 17.03 9.47 5.15
CA LEU A 21 16.60 8.84 3.91
C LEU A 21 17.59 9.18 2.80
N ASN A 22 18.37 8.22 2.37
CA ASN A 22 19.29 8.36 1.25
C ASN A 22 18.53 8.16 -0.06
N VAL A 23 18.62 9.13 -0.96
CA VAL A 23 17.97 9.08 -2.28
C VAL A 23 18.86 8.27 -3.22
N THR A 24 18.28 7.26 -3.88
CA THR A 24 18.98 6.48 -4.92
C THR A 24 18.28 6.57 -6.27
N GLY A 25 17.01 6.97 -6.30
CA GLY A 25 16.23 7.15 -7.52
C GLY A 25 15.27 8.32 -7.37
N TRP A 26 15.02 9.02 -8.48
CA TRP A 26 13.96 10.02 -8.56
C TRP A 26 13.45 10.11 -10.00
N ASP A 27 12.17 10.44 -10.13
CA ASP A 27 11.50 10.68 -11.40
C ASP A 27 10.44 11.77 -11.24
N VAL A 28 10.04 12.39 -12.36
CA VAL A 28 8.90 13.31 -12.41
C VAL A 28 7.91 12.76 -13.41
N THR A 29 6.72 12.41 -12.93
CA THR A 29 5.67 11.84 -13.78
C THR A 29 5.16 12.85 -14.81
N ASP A 30 4.45 12.36 -15.82
CA ASP A 30 3.77 13.21 -16.81
C ASP A 30 2.73 14.16 -16.17
N ALA A 31 2.27 13.86 -14.95
CA ALA A 31 1.40 14.71 -14.15
C ALA A 31 2.15 15.77 -13.32
N ASN A 32 3.47 15.91 -13.52
CA ASN A 32 4.37 16.75 -12.73
C ASN A 32 4.41 16.39 -11.23
N ALA A 33 4.21 15.12 -10.89
CA ALA A 33 4.41 14.64 -9.52
C ALA A 33 5.83 14.10 -9.36
N ALA A 34 6.49 14.44 -8.25
CA ALA A 34 7.80 13.90 -7.92
C ALA A 34 7.63 12.50 -7.31
N VAL A 35 8.40 11.54 -7.81
CA VAL A 35 8.61 10.23 -7.21
C VAL A 35 10.06 10.16 -6.76
N ILE A 36 10.29 9.77 -5.51
CA ILE A 36 11.64 9.68 -4.95
C ILE A 36 11.73 8.39 -4.16
N GLU A 37 12.83 7.67 -4.29
CA GLU A 37 13.04 6.45 -3.54
C GLU A 37 14.51 6.25 -3.16
N GLY A 38 14.71 5.35 -2.21
CA GLY A 38 16.02 4.81 -1.94
C GLY A 38 16.08 4.02 -0.65
N THR A 39 17.13 4.25 0.12
CA THR A 39 17.42 3.48 1.32
C THR A 39 17.56 4.37 2.54
N GLN A 40 17.09 3.87 3.68
CA GLN A 40 17.38 4.43 4.99
C GLN A 40 18.85 4.16 5.37
N GLU A 41 19.33 4.79 6.44
CA GLU A 41 20.70 4.56 6.96
C GLU A 41 20.98 3.08 7.29
N ASN A 42 19.96 2.34 7.75
CA ASN A 42 20.04 0.91 8.01
C ASN A 42 19.86 0.02 6.74
N GLY A 43 19.76 0.63 5.56
CA GLY A 43 19.62 -0.06 4.28
C GLY A 43 18.18 -0.43 3.88
N LEU A 44 17.18 -0.15 4.72
CA LEU A 44 15.79 -0.48 4.43
C LEU A 44 15.18 0.46 3.38
N TYR A 45 14.26 -0.05 2.57
CA TYR A 45 13.61 0.70 1.50
C TYR A 45 12.74 1.87 2.01
N TRP A 46 12.64 2.92 1.19
CA TRP A 46 11.62 3.95 1.32
C TRP A 46 11.24 4.52 -0.05
N LYS A 47 10.02 5.07 -0.14
CA LYS A 47 9.51 5.78 -1.32
C LYS A 47 8.64 6.95 -0.91
N TYR A 48 8.76 8.07 -1.61
CA TYR A 48 7.75 9.10 -1.72
C TYR A 48 7.12 8.97 -3.11
N ASP A 49 5.84 8.59 -3.16
CA ASP A 49 5.20 8.26 -4.44
C ASP A 49 4.51 9.46 -5.10
N SER A 50 4.00 9.22 -6.32
CA SER A 50 3.38 10.25 -7.16
C SER A 50 2.09 10.83 -6.59
N ARG A 51 1.54 10.22 -5.54
CA ARG A 51 0.32 10.66 -4.86
C ARG A 51 0.60 11.31 -3.50
N GLY A 52 1.87 11.37 -3.12
CA GLY A 52 2.33 12.03 -1.90
C GLY A 52 2.37 11.12 -0.68
N TYR A 53 2.30 9.79 -0.86
CA TYR A 53 2.52 8.86 0.23
C TYR A 53 4.01 8.70 0.49
N LEU A 54 4.39 8.88 1.75
CA LEU A 54 5.68 8.42 2.26
C LEU A 54 5.53 6.99 2.78
N ILE A 55 6.25 6.08 2.14
CA ILE A 55 6.22 4.64 2.38
C ILE A 55 7.60 4.27 2.93
N ILE A 56 7.65 3.71 4.14
CA ILE A 56 8.90 3.38 4.83
C ILE A 56 8.84 1.91 5.25
N ALA A 57 9.87 1.14 4.91
CA ALA A 57 10.04 -0.22 5.37
C ALA A 57 10.64 -0.26 6.79
N ASP A 58 10.25 -1.27 7.56
CA ASP A 58 10.92 -1.68 8.79
C ASP A 58 11.54 -3.09 8.63
N ASP A 59 12.22 -3.57 9.66
CA ASP A 59 12.93 -4.86 9.62
C ASP A 59 12.02 -6.06 9.33
N ASN A 60 10.70 -5.93 9.53
CA ASN A 60 9.72 -6.98 9.25
C ASN A 60 8.92 -6.72 7.98
N THR A 61 9.20 -5.63 7.25
CA THR A 61 8.51 -5.34 6.00
C THR A 61 9.07 -6.20 4.87
N THR A 62 8.19 -6.92 4.19
CA THR A 62 8.55 -7.56 2.92
C THR A 62 8.52 -6.53 1.81
N VAL A 63 9.66 -6.28 1.17
CA VAL A 63 9.80 -5.30 0.09
C VAL A 63 10.05 -6.01 -1.23
N ILE A 64 9.26 -5.65 -2.24
CA ILE A 64 9.35 -6.16 -3.60
C ILE A 64 9.40 -4.96 -4.55
N THR A 65 10.42 -4.90 -5.40
CA THR A 65 10.61 -3.78 -6.34
C THR A 65 10.88 -4.27 -7.76
N GLY A 66 10.53 -3.44 -8.75
CA GLY A 66 10.85 -3.66 -10.16
C GLY A 66 9.64 -3.49 -11.07
N ASP A 67 9.86 -2.91 -12.26
CA ASP A 67 8.81 -2.67 -13.25
C ASP A 67 8.55 -3.90 -14.12
N GLY A 68 7.27 -4.14 -14.44
CA GLY A 68 6.84 -5.23 -15.32
C GLY A 68 7.02 -6.64 -14.74
N GLU A 69 7.45 -6.71 -13.48
CA GLU A 69 7.74 -7.97 -12.81
C GLU A 69 6.45 -8.66 -12.30
N SER A 70 6.53 -9.97 -12.17
CA SER A 70 5.46 -10.79 -11.59
C SER A 70 5.88 -11.33 -10.24
N HIS A 71 5.02 -11.16 -9.24
CA HIS A 71 5.32 -11.50 -7.86
C HIS A 71 4.24 -12.42 -7.29
N THR A 72 4.67 -13.42 -6.53
CA THR A 72 3.80 -14.25 -5.72
C THR A 72 4.31 -14.21 -4.29
N SER A 73 3.47 -13.83 -3.35
CA SER A 73 3.85 -13.75 -1.94
C SER A 73 2.77 -14.35 -1.04
N ASP A 74 3.21 -15.11 -0.04
CA ASP A 74 2.36 -15.54 1.08
C ASP A 74 2.36 -14.43 2.12
N ARG A 75 1.20 -13.77 2.24
CA ARG A 75 0.91 -12.64 3.11
C ARG A 75 0.44 -13.07 4.49
N GLY A 76 0.68 -14.32 4.89
CA GLY A 76 0.58 -14.84 6.25
C GLY A 76 1.24 -13.92 7.28
N MET A 77 0.57 -12.85 7.71
CA MET A 77 1.17 -11.75 8.46
C MET A 77 0.25 -11.28 9.58
N ASP A 78 0.80 -11.25 10.80
CA ASP A 78 0.25 -10.53 11.94
C ASP A 78 1.07 -9.26 12.13
N ILE A 79 0.46 -8.11 11.85
CA ILE A 79 1.10 -6.81 11.98
C ILE A 79 0.28 -5.90 12.89
N SER A 80 0.96 -5.27 13.84
CA SER A 80 0.38 -4.34 14.80
C SER A 80 1.34 -3.18 15.02
N GLY A 81 0.77 -1.98 15.18
CA GLY A 81 1.47 -0.78 15.61
C GLY A 81 1.44 0.32 14.56
N GLN A 82 1.47 1.55 15.07
CA GLN A 82 1.40 2.77 14.27
C GLN A 82 2.56 2.83 13.27
N ASP A 83 2.25 3.22 12.04
CA ASP A 83 3.20 3.43 10.94
C ASP A 83 4.00 2.18 10.52
N ARG A 84 3.56 0.99 10.93
CA ARG A 84 4.15 -0.29 10.49
C ARG A 84 3.58 -0.69 9.14
N THR A 85 4.43 -1.18 8.25
CA THR A 85 4.01 -1.69 6.93
C THR A 85 4.41 -3.14 6.76
N GLY A 86 3.45 -4.01 6.37
CA GLY A 86 3.71 -5.44 6.22
C GLY A 86 4.39 -5.78 4.90
N VAL A 87 3.75 -5.42 3.79
CA VAL A 87 4.28 -5.62 2.43
C VAL A 87 4.35 -4.29 1.71
N ILE A 88 5.45 -4.06 0.99
CA ILE A 88 5.59 -2.99 0.00
C ILE A 88 5.87 -3.62 -1.36
N ILE A 89 5.06 -3.29 -2.34
CA ILE A 89 5.32 -3.57 -3.75
C ILE A 89 5.49 -2.23 -4.45
N SER A 90 6.64 -1.99 -5.07
CA SER A 90 6.95 -0.74 -5.76
C SER A 90 7.41 -1.00 -7.19
N GLY A 91 6.67 -0.49 -8.15
CA GLY A 91 7.01 -0.66 -9.57
C GLY A 91 5.77 -0.58 -10.45
N ASP A 92 5.98 -0.12 -11.68
CA ASP A 92 4.94 0.02 -12.68
C ASP A 92 4.68 -1.31 -13.39
N ARG A 93 3.43 -1.52 -13.82
CA ARG A 93 2.99 -2.68 -14.62
C ARG A 93 3.29 -4.02 -13.95
N THR A 94 3.40 -4.03 -12.62
CA THR A 94 3.63 -5.26 -11.85
C THR A 94 2.39 -6.14 -11.86
N VAL A 95 2.59 -7.46 -11.76
CA VAL A 95 1.52 -8.44 -11.61
C VAL A 95 1.72 -9.17 -10.30
N ASN A 96 0.81 -8.94 -9.34
CA ASN A 96 0.96 -9.36 -7.96
C ASN A 96 -0.11 -10.39 -7.60
N THR A 97 0.32 -11.57 -7.16
CA THR A 97 -0.56 -12.58 -6.56
C THR A 97 -0.22 -12.71 -5.08
N LEU A 98 -1.19 -12.35 -4.24
CA LEU A 98 -1.02 -12.21 -2.81
C LEU A 98 -2.05 -13.11 -2.14
N THR A 99 -1.56 -14.15 -1.48
CA THR A 99 -2.37 -15.19 -0.84
C THR A 99 -2.06 -15.25 0.64
N GLY A 100 -2.94 -15.84 1.44
CA GLY A 100 -2.66 -16.08 2.87
C GLY A 100 -3.45 -15.16 3.79
N ASP A 101 -3.63 -15.64 5.02
CA ASP A 101 -4.43 -14.94 6.02
C ASP A 101 -3.62 -13.84 6.69
N SER A 102 -4.27 -12.75 7.10
CA SER A 102 -3.58 -11.62 7.71
C SER A 102 -4.40 -10.98 8.82
N SER A 103 -3.70 -10.46 9.83
CA SER A 103 -4.25 -9.64 10.90
C SER A 103 -3.49 -8.32 10.94
N VAL A 104 -4.18 -7.21 10.77
CA VAL A 104 -3.60 -5.86 10.72
C VAL A 104 -4.27 -5.01 11.78
N THR A 105 -3.53 -4.54 12.78
CA THR A 105 -4.09 -3.81 13.92
C THR A 105 -3.33 -2.54 14.30
N ASP A 106 -3.94 -1.71 15.14
CA ASP A 106 -3.29 -0.63 15.89
C ASP A 106 -2.54 0.41 15.05
N GLY A 107 -3.15 0.84 13.94
CA GLY A 107 -2.62 1.88 13.06
C GLY A 107 -1.65 1.39 11.99
N ALA A 108 -1.42 0.07 11.89
CA ALA A 108 -0.58 -0.51 10.85
C ALA A 108 -1.24 -0.44 9.45
N THR A 109 -0.41 -0.54 8.42
CA THR A 109 -0.83 -0.80 7.04
C THR A 109 -0.37 -2.18 6.62
N GLY A 110 -1.31 -3.08 6.32
CA GLY A 110 -0.99 -4.45 5.96
C GLY A 110 -0.19 -4.56 4.67
N MET A 111 -0.52 -3.74 3.68
CA MET A 111 0.14 -3.74 2.39
C MET A 111 0.05 -2.39 1.69
N VAL A 112 1.13 -2.04 1.00
CA VAL A 112 1.18 -0.91 0.08
C VAL A 112 1.61 -1.41 -1.30
N ILE A 113 0.87 -1.04 -2.33
CA ILE A 113 1.24 -1.25 -3.74
C ILE A 113 1.35 0.14 -4.37
N SER A 114 2.54 0.51 -4.84
CA SER A 114 2.83 1.83 -5.39
C SER A 114 3.40 1.73 -6.80
N GLY A 115 2.60 2.09 -7.80
CA GLY A 115 2.98 2.06 -9.22
C GLY A 115 1.77 2.06 -10.15
N ASP A 116 1.98 2.50 -11.38
CA ASP A 116 0.94 2.62 -12.39
C ASP A 116 0.77 1.30 -13.17
N GLY A 117 -0.46 0.96 -13.55
CA GLY A 117 -0.76 -0.20 -14.38
C GLY A 117 -0.60 -1.55 -13.67
N THR A 118 -0.59 -1.57 -12.34
CA THR A 118 -0.45 -2.81 -11.57
C THR A 118 -1.69 -3.69 -11.68
N THR A 119 -1.49 -5.01 -11.71
CA THR A 119 -2.56 -6.00 -11.66
C THR A 119 -2.41 -6.83 -10.39
N ASN A 120 -3.39 -6.78 -9.50
CA ASN A 120 -3.28 -7.32 -8.15
C ASN A 120 -4.38 -8.35 -7.93
N THR A 121 -4.01 -9.57 -7.57
CA THR A 121 -4.92 -10.61 -7.07
C THR A 121 -4.67 -10.80 -5.60
N ILE A 122 -5.66 -10.47 -4.77
CA ILE A 122 -5.55 -10.55 -3.31
C ILE A 122 -6.59 -11.56 -2.81
N SER A 123 -6.12 -12.56 -2.07
CA SER A 123 -6.92 -13.68 -1.56
C SER A 123 -6.43 -14.10 -0.17
N GLY A 124 -7.26 -14.89 0.54
CA GLY A 124 -7.06 -15.23 1.95
C GLY A 124 -7.95 -14.41 2.88
N HIS A 125 -7.98 -14.76 4.16
CA HIS A 125 -8.79 -14.06 5.16
C HIS A 125 -8.03 -12.88 5.76
N SER A 126 -8.57 -11.66 5.69
CA SER A 126 -7.97 -10.47 6.29
C SER A 126 -8.81 -9.97 7.46
N THR A 127 -8.18 -9.77 8.62
CA THR A 127 -8.76 -9.05 9.77
C THR A 127 -8.07 -7.71 9.90
N VAL A 128 -8.84 -6.62 9.92
CA VAL A 128 -8.34 -5.24 10.00
C VAL A 128 -9.01 -4.54 11.17
N ASP A 129 -8.26 -4.15 12.20
CA ASP A 129 -8.80 -3.50 13.41
C ASP A 129 -8.06 -2.19 13.71
N ASN A 130 -8.74 -1.05 13.60
CA ASN A 130 -8.11 0.28 13.74
C ASN A 130 -6.86 0.44 12.86
N ALA A 131 -6.91 -0.06 11.61
CA ALA A 131 -5.75 -0.18 10.72
C ALA A 131 -6.16 -0.05 9.24
N ILE A 132 -5.20 -0.13 8.32
CA ILE A 132 -5.44 -0.16 6.87
C ILE A 132 -5.05 -1.54 6.33
N GLY A 133 -5.99 -2.27 5.70
CA GLY A 133 -5.71 -3.60 5.16
C GLY A 133 -4.78 -3.56 3.94
N ALA A 134 -5.12 -2.72 2.95
CA ALA A 134 -4.32 -2.47 1.76
C ALA A 134 -4.46 -1.00 1.29
N LEU A 135 -3.33 -0.41 0.89
CA LEU A 135 -3.23 0.85 0.18
C LEU A 135 -2.68 0.59 -1.23
N ILE A 136 -3.43 0.99 -2.26
CA ILE A 136 -3.02 0.85 -3.66
C ILE A 136 -2.96 2.24 -4.27
N SER A 137 -1.75 2.70 -4.55
CA SER A 137 -1.44 4.02 -5.08
C SER A 137 -0.89 3.89 -6.50
N GLY A 138 -1.64 4.41 -7.47
CA GLY A 138 -1.25 4.38 -8.88
C GLY A 138 -2.43 4.35 -9.84
N ASN A 139 -2.21 4.86 -11.04
CA ASN A 139 -3.22 4.92 -12.09
C ASN A 139 -3.36 3.59 -12.82
N ASN A 140 -4.50 3.36 -13.45
CA ASN A 140 -4.78 2.18 -14.28
C ASN A 140 -4.56 0.85 -13.56
N THR A 141 -4.70 0.84 -12.24
CA THR A 141 -4.54 -0.37 -11.43
C THR A 141 -5.78 -1.25 -11.56
N THR A 142 -5.59 -2.56 -11.61
CA THR A 142 -6.68 -3.55 -11.58
C THR A 142 -6.50 -4.42 -10.36
N THR A 143 -7.50 -4.49 -9.50
CA THR A 143 -7.42 -5.25 -8.24
C THR A 143 -8.61 -6.19 -8.11
N ASP A 144 -8.29 -7.48 -8.03
CA ASP A 144 -9.24 -8.57 -7.83
C ASP A 144 -9.12 -9.08 -6.39
N PHE A 145 -10.16 -8.84 -5.60
CA PHE A 145 -10.27 -9.28 -4.22
C PHE A 145 -11.24 -10.45 -4.13
N SER A 146 -10.73 -11.63 -3.74
CA SER A 146 -11.53 -12.86 -3.64
C SER A 146 -11.59 -13.45 -2.23
N GLY A 147 -10.84 -12.88 -1.29
CA GLY A 147 -10.79 -13.31 0.11
C GLY A 147 -11.94 -12.77 0.95
N ASP A 148 -12.04 -13.25 2.20
CA ASP A 148 -12.94 -12.67 3.20
C ASP A 148 -12.21 -11.56 3.95
N ILE A 149 -12.86 -10.42 4.18
CA ILE A 149 -12.32 -9.31 4.97
C ILE A 149 -13.25 -8.93 6.11
N THR A 150 -12.68 -8.88 7.31
CA THR A 150 -13.35 -8.40 8.53
C THR A 150 -12.70 -7.09 8.93
N VAL A 151 -13.51 -6.03 9.10
CA VAL A 151 -13.02 -4.72 9.51
C VAL A 151 -13.73 -4.26 10.78
N SER A 152 -12.95 -3.79 11.75
CA SER A 152 -13.41 -3.27 13.04
C SER A 152 -12.58 -2.08 13.54
N GLY A 153 -12.99 -1.51 14.68
CA GLY A 153 -12.18 -0.53 15.42
C GLY A 153 -11.91 0.79 14.71
N GLY A 154 -12.67 1.15 13.69
CA GLY A 154 -12.37 2.33 12.87
C GLY A 154 -11.39 2.06 11.72
N GLY A 155 -11.07 0.79 11.44
CA GLY A 155 -10.18 0.41 10.36
C GLY A 155 -10.76 0.63 8.97
N THR A 156 -9.89 0.63 7.96
CA THR A 156 -10.25 0.70 6.54
C THR A 156 -9.75 -0.55 5.83
N ALA A 157 -10.62 -1.28 5.15
CA ALA A 157 -10.22 -2.50 4.45
C ALA A 157 -9.26 -2.19 3.29
N ILE A 158 -9.68 -1.34 2.35
CA ILE A 158 -8.88 -1.01 1.17
C ILE A 158 -8.97 0.49 0.86
N ILE A 159 -7.84 1.11 0.58
CA ILE A 159 -7.72 2.45 -0.02
C ILE A 159 -7.14 2.28 -1.42
N ILE A 160 -7.78 2.90 -2.40
CA ILE A 160 -7.28 2.97 -3.76
C ILE A 160 -7.20 4.43 -4.14
N ASP A 161 -6.00 4.87 -4.48
CA ASP A 161 -5.70 6.24 -4.85
C ASP A 161 -5.09 6.21 -6.25
N GLY A 162 -5.88 6.53 -7.27
CA GLY A 162 -5.53 6.19 -8.66
C GLY A 162 -6.62 6.49 -9.69
N ASP A 163 -6.26 7.18 -10.77
CA ASP A 163 -7.18 7.37 -11.89
C ASP A 163 -7.33 6.08 -12.71
N ASN A 164 -8.52 5.85 -13.25
CA ASN A 164 -8.89 4.67 -14.04
C ASN A 164 -8.69 3.33 -13.30
N ALA A 165 -8.68 3.34 -11.97
CA ALA A 165 -8.59 2.11 -11.17
C ALA A 165 -9.83 1.21 -11.40
N THR A 166 -9.60 -0.10 -11.45
CA THR A 166 -10.66 -1.11 -11.54
C THR A 166 -10.57 -2.04 -10.34
N VAL A 167 -11.69 -2.25 -9.67
CA VAL A 167 -11.81 -3.10 -8.48
C VAL A 167 -12.88 -4.15 -8.72
N GLN A 168 -12.54 -5.41 -8.53
CA GLN A 168 -13.48 -6.51 -8.58
C GLN A 168 -13.44 -7.24 -7.24
N ASN A 169 -14.50 -7.09 -6.45
CA ASN A 169 -14.65 -7.82 -5.20
C ASN A 169 -15.63 -8.99 -5.42
N THR A 170 -15.15 -10.21 -5.24
CA THR A 170 -15.95 -11.45 -5.26
C THR A 170 -16.02 -12.15 -3.91
N GLY A 171 -15.29 -11.66 -2.91
CA GLY A 171 -15.24 -12.22 -1.55
C GLY A 171 -16.28 -11.63 -0.59
N THR A 172 -16.19 -11.96 0.70
CA THR A 172 -17.11 -11.43 1.72
C THR A 172 -16.48 -10.25 2.45
N SER A 173 -17.24 -9.18 2.69
CA SER A 173 -16.80 -8.05 3.52
C SER A 173 -17.73 -7.88 4.72
N SER A 174 -17.18 -8.04 5.93
CA SER A 174 -17.87 -7.83 7.21
C SER A 174 -17.31 -6.58 7.88
N ILE A 175 -18.04 -5.48 7.83
CA ILE A 175 -17.60 -4.18 8.35
C ILE A 175 -18.43 -3.83 9.59
N SER A 176 -17.76 -3.61 10.71
CA SER A 176 -18.41 -3.32 12.00
C SER A 176 -17.63 -2.29 12.81
N GLY A 177 -18.26 -1.69 13.82
CA GLY A 177 -17.61 -0.68 14.68
C GLY A 177 -17.63 0.74 14.10
N ALA A 178 -17.61 1.73 14.99
CA ALA A 178 -17.70 3.13 14.61
C ALA A 178 -16.47 3.57 13.81
N GLY A 179 -16.70 4.24 12.67
CA GLY A 179 -15.65 4.76 11.80
C GLY A 179 -15.04 3.74 10.83
N SER A 180 -15.43 2.47 10.90
CA SER A 180 -14.88 1.44 10.01
C SER A 180 -15.36 1.63 8.57
N THR A 181 -14.46 1.43 7.62
CA THR A 181 -14.68 1.66 6.18
C THR A 181 -14.32 0.43 5.37
N GLY A 182 -15.16 0.08 4.39
CA GLY A 182 -14.90 -1.03 3.46
C GLY A 182 -13.84 -0.66 2.42
N THR A 183 -14.23 0.15 1.43
CA THR A 183 -13.32 0.57 0.37
C THR A 183 -13.46 2.07 0.12
N THR A 184 -12.33 2.76 0.11
CA THR A 184 -12.22 4.15 -0.32
C THR A 184 -11.54 4.18 -1.67
N ILE A 185 -12.07 4.98 -2.59
CA ILE A 185 -11.49 5.19 -3.91
C ILE A 185 -11.40 6.69 -4.17
N ASP A 186 -10.18 7.16 -4.35
CA ASP A 186 -9.87 8.52 -4.77
C ASP A 186 -9.22 8.49 -6.15
N GLY A 187 -9.93 9.00 -7.16
CA GLY A 187 -9.48 8.95 -8.54
C GLY A 187 -10.61 9.10 -9.55
N ASN A 188 -10.26 9.60 -10.73
CA ASN A 188 -11.18 9.79 -11.83
C ASN A 188 -11.46 8.48 -12.57
N ASN A 189 -12.67 8.31 -13.08
CA ASN A 189 -13.06 7.16 -13.93
C ASN A 189 -12.84 5.77 -13.29
N ALA A 190 -12.79 5.70 -11.96
CA ALA A 190 -12.69 4.43 -11.27
C ALA A 190 -13.93 3.55 -11.51
N ARG A 191 -13.72 2.24 -11.62
CA ARG A 191 -14.77 1.25 -11.82
C ARG A 191 -14.73 0.24 -10.68
N VAL A 192 -15.89 0.03 -10.06
CA VAL A 192 -16.05 -0.97 -8.99
C VAL A 192 -17.11 -1.95 -9.41
N SER A 193 -16.74 -3.23 -9.42
CA SER A 193 -17.67 -4.35 -9.52
C SER A 193 -17.62 -5.12 -8.21
N ASN A 194 -18.78 -5.26 -7.59
CA ASN A 194 -18.90 -5.98 -6.34
C ASN A 194 -19.93 -7.10 -6.49
N ASN A 195 -19.41 -8.32 -6.61
CA ASN A 195 -20.19 -9.56 -6.65
C ASN A 195 -20.12 -10.32 -5.31
N GLY A 196 -19.40 -9.76 -4.34
CA GLY A 196 -19.25 -10.27 -3.00
C GLY A 196 -20.44 -9.97 -2.08
N HIS A 197 -20.40 -10.51 -0.87
CA HIS A 197 -21.44 -10.23 0.14
C HIS A 197 -20.96 -9.18 1.14
N TYR A 198 -21.72 -8.10 1.29
CA TYR A 198 -21.47 -7.07 2.31
C TYR A 198 -22.40 -7.27 3.49
N ARG A 199 -21.81 -7.39 4.67
CA ARG A 199 -22.53 -7.40 5.94
C ARG A 199 -22.05 -6.24 6.80
N HIS A 200 -22.94 -5.29 7.06
CA HIS A 200 -22.73 -4.26 8.07
C HIS A 200 -23.35 -4.77 9.37
N ILE A 201 -22.55 -4.87 10.45
CA ILE A 201 -22.98 -5.42 11.74
C ILE A 201 -22.84 -4.36 12.84
#